data_AF-T0YQG1-F1
#
_entry.id   AF-T0YQG1-F1
#
_cell.length_a   1.000
_cell.length_b   1.000
_cell.length_c   1.000
_cell.angle_alpha   90.00
_cell.angle_beta   90.00
_cell.angle_gamma   90.00
#
_symmetry.space_group_name_H-M   'P 1'
#
loop_
_entity.id
_entity.type
_entity.pdbx_description
1 polymer ?
#
loop_
_entity_poly.entity_id
_entity_poly.type
_entity_poly.pdbx_seq_one_letter_code
_entity_poly.pdbx_strand_id
1 'polypeptide(L)' 'MSFDLINQDMTKKAISATINACYRTLGLKETVIFADQLMYTGFHYATRAGVSFGIDDIVIPDQ' A
#
# COMPACT_ATOMS: atom_id res chain seq x y z
N MET A 1 -19.00 0.93 0.09
CA MET A 1 -17.69 1.60 0.12
C MET A 1 -17.53 2.39 -1.17
N SER A 2 -16.96 3.61 -1.11
CA SER A 2 -16.65 4.41 -2.32
C SER A 2 -15.26 4.05 -2.85
N PHE A 3 -15.05 4.21 -4.17
CA PHE A 3 -13.77 4.02 -4.83
C PHE A 3 -12.72 5.08 -4.44
N ASP A 4 -13.16 6.21 -3.90
CA ASP A 4 -12.28 7.31 -3.47
C ASP A 4 -11.27 6.90 -2.38
N LEU A 5 -11.57 5.85 -1.62
CA LEU A 5 -10.65 5.33 -0.59
C LEU A 5 -9.32 4.83 -1.19
N ILE A 6 -9.36 4.34 -2.43
CA ILE A 6 -8.19 3.78 -3.14
C ILE A 6 -7.70 4.67 -4.28
N ASN A 7 -8.48 5.65 -4.73
CA ASN A 7 -8.12 6.58 -5.80
C ASN A 7 -7.17 7.69 -5.32
N GLN A 8 -6.07 7.30 -4.69
CA GLN A 8 -5.06 8.17 -4.11
C GLN A 8 -3.74 7.41 -3.94
N ASP A 9 -2.66 8.12 -3.63
CA ASP A 9 -1.39 7.49 -3.28
C ASP A 9 -1.53 6.64 -2.02
N MET A 10 -1.33 5.32 -2.19
CA MET A 10 -1.52 4.32 -1.15
C MET A 10 -0.33 4.27 -0.18
N THR A 11 -0.13 5.36 0.55
CA THR A 11 0.81 5.42 1.69
C THR A 11 0.40 4.42 2.78
N LYS A 12 1.32 4.12 3.72
CA LYS A 12 1.02 3.28 4.89
C LYS A 12 -0.26 3.71 5.62
N LYS A 13 -0.50 5.02 5.74
CA LYS A 13 -1.68 5.58 6.40
C LYS A 13 -2.95 5.34 5.58
N ALA A 14 -2.91 5.54 4.27
CA ALA A 14 -4.05 5.30 3.38
C ALA A 14 -4.44 3.81 3.33
N ILE A 15 -3.45 2.91 3.29
CA ILE A 15 -3.67 1.46 3.38
C ILE A 15 -4.37 1.09 4.69
N SER A 16 -3.86 1.59 5.83
CA SER A 16 -4.47 1.32 7.15
C SER A 16 -5.91 1.84 7.23
N ALA A 17 -6.18 3.04 6.70
CA ALA A 17 -7.53 3.61 6.65
C ALA A 17 -8.49 2.76 5.79
N THR A 18 -8.01 2.24 4.65
CA THR A 18 -8.80 1.38 3.75
C THR A 18 -9.17 0.07 4.42
N ILE A 19 -8.22 -0.58 5.11
CA ILE A 19 -8.48 -1.83 5.87
C ILE A 19 -9.49 -1.58 6.99
N ASN A 20 -9.37 -0.46 7.72
CA ASN A 20 -10.32 -0.09 8.77
C ASN A 20 -11.74 0.18 8.20
N ALA A 21 -11.84 0.82 7.04
CA ALA A 21 -13.12 1.02 6.36
C ALA A 21 -13.75 -0.32 5.91
N CYS A 22 -12.93 -1.25 5.41
CA CYS A 22 -13.32 -2.63 5.10
C CYS A 22 -13.89 -3.33 6.35
N TYR A 23 -13.16 -3.27 7.46
CA TYR A 23 -13.55 -3.90 8.73
C TYR A 23 -14.89 -3.38 9.26
N ARG A 24 -15.10 -2.05 9.22
CA ARG A 24 -16.33 -1.41 9.72
C ARG A 24 -17.55 -1.67 8.84
N THR A 25 -17.35 -1.93 7.55
CA THR A 25 -18.45 -2.09 6.59
C THR A 25 -18.81 -3.55 6.34
N LEU A 26 -17.80 -4.43 6.25
CA LEU A 26 -17.95 -5.82 5.81
C LEU A 26 -17.63 -6.86 6.91
N GLY A 27 -17.01 -6.44 8.01
CA GLY A 27 -16.64 -7.31 9.12
C GLY A 27 -15.32 -8.08 8.91
N LEU A 28 -15.07 -9.05 9.79
CA LEU A 28 -13.75 -9.66 9.95
C LEU A 28 -13.31 -10.53 8.75
N LYS A 29 -14.15 -11.48 8.33
CA LYS A 29 -13.78 -12.48 7.31
C LYS A 29 -13.35 -11.83 6.00
N GLU A 30 -14.18 -10.92 5.48
CA GLU A 30 -13.92 -10.21 4.22
C GLU A 30 -12.68 -9.32 4.33
N THR A 31 -12.45 -8.69 5.48
CA THR A 31 -11.26 -7.86 5.71
C THR A 31 -9.98 -8.67 5.71
N VAL A 32 -10.00 -9.88 6.28
CA VAL A 32 -8.82 -10.77 6.29
C VAL A 32 -8.49 -11.23 4.87
N ILE A 33 -9.49 -11.61 4.08
CA ILE A 33 -9.30 -11.97 2.66
C ILE A 33 -8.72 -10.78 1.87
N PHE A 34 -9.26 -9.58 2.10
CA PHE A 34 -8.75 -8.37 1.46
C PHE A 34 -7.30 -8.05 1.84
N ALA A 35 -6.94 -8.18 3.12
CA ALA A 35 -5.57 -7.94 3.59
C ALA A 35 -4.56 -8.91 2.96
N ASP A 36 -4.95 -10.18 2.79
CA ASP A 36 -4.12 -11.20 2.14
C ASP A 36 -3.92 -10.91 0.65
N GLN A 37 -4.99 -10.55 -0.07
CA GLN A 37 -4.90 -10.13 -1.47
C GLN A 37 -4.06 -8.87 -1.66
N LEU A 38 -4.18 -7.91 -0.74
CA LEU A 38 -3.38 -6.68 -0.74
C LEU A 38 -1.89 -6.99 -0.54
N MET A 39 -1.55 -7.93 0.36
CA MET A 39 -0.19 -8.39 0.58
C MET A 39 0.41 -9.01 -0.69
N TYR A 40 -0.28 -9.98 -1.32
CA TYR A 40 0.20 -10.62 -2.54
C TYR A 40 0.38 -9.62 -3.68
N THR A 41 -0.57 -8.70 -3.84
CA THR A 41 -0.49 -7.61 -4.82
C THR A 41 0.74 -6.74 -4.54
N GLY A 42 0.93 -6.33 -3.28
CA GLY A 42 2.09 -5.55 -2.86
C GLY A 42 3.41 -6.22 -3.20
N PHE A 43 3.59 -7.50 -2.86
CA PHE A 43 4.82 -8.23 -3.17
C PHE A 43 5.06 -8.41 -4.67
N HIS A 44 4.02 -8.68 -5.45
CA HIS A 44 4.12 -8.82 -6.89
C HIS A 44 4.60 -7.52 -7.55
N TYR A 45 3.93 -6.40 -7.24
CA TYR A 45 4.27 -5.10 -7.81
C TYR A 45 5.57 -4.53 -7.25
N ALA A 46 5.93 -4.78 -5.98
CA ALA A 46 7.21 -4.38 -5.41
C ALA A 46 8.37 -5.05 -6.13
N THR A 47 8.29 -6.37 -6.36
CA THR A 47 9.28 -7.11 -7.15
C THR A 47 9.37 -6.57 -8.57
N ARG A 48 8.23 -6.30 -9.21
CA ARG A 48 8.18 -5.80 -10.59
C ARG A 48 8.68 -4.36 -10.73
N ALA A 49 8.52 -3.54 -9.70
CA ALA A 49 9.02 -2.16 -9.69
C ALA A 49 10.55 -2.10 -9.70
N GLY A 50 11.23 -3.17 -9.24
CA GLY A 50 12.68 -3.27 -9.29
C GLY A 50 13.41 -2.14 -8.54
N VAL A 51 12.75 -1.58 -7.51
CA VAL A 51 13.31 -0.47 -6.74
C VAL A 51 14.57 -0.96 -6.03
N SER A 52 15.67 -0.28 -6.31
CA SER A 52 16.97 -0.51 -5.70
C SER A 52 17.48 0.79 -5.08
N PHE A 53 18.55 0.71 -4.31
CA PHE A 53 19.21 1.84 -3.68
C PHE A 53 20.73 1.65 -3.75
N GLY A 54 21.44 2.63 -4.30
CA GLY A 54 22.87 2.67 -4.45
C GLY A 54 23.48 3.94 -3.87
N ILE A 55 24.81 4.04 -3.92
CA ILE A 55 25.54 5.23 -3.42
C ILE A 55 25.21 6.49 -4.23
N ASP A 56 24.92 6.32 -5.52
CA ASP A 56 24.59 7.42 -6.43
C ASP A 56 23.18 8.01 -6.18
N ASP A 57 22.32 7.29 -5.44
CA ASP A 57 21.01 7.81 -5.00
C ASP A 57 21.15 8.78 -3.80
N ILE A 58 22.33 8.85 -3.18
CA ILE A 58 22.63 9.75 -2.06
C ILE A 58 23.11 11.10 -2.61
N VAL A 59 22.17 12.02 -2.80
CA VAL A 59 22.47 13.38 -3.21
C VAL A 59 23.03 14.18 -2.03
N ILE A 60 24.31 14.55 -2.11
CA ILE A 60 24.91 15.54 -1.19
C ILE A 60 24.58 16.94 -1.73
N PRO A 61 23.90 17.80 -0.97
CA PRO A 61 23.55 19.14 -1.43
C PRO A 61 24.79 20.03 -1.61
N ASP A 62 24.83 20.79 -2.70
CA ASP A 62 25.82 21.84 -2.91
C ASP A 62 25.36 23.13 -2.23
N GLN A 63 25.68 23.27 -0.94
CA GLN A 63 25.31 24.37 -0.02
C GLN A 63 23.81 24.64 0.20
#